data_AF-E8WQF3-F1
#
_entry.id   AF-E8WQF3-F1
#
_cell.length_a   1.000
_cell.length_b   1.000
_cell.length_c   1.000
_cell.angle_alpha   90.00
_cell.angle_beta   90.00
_cell.angle_gamma   90.00
#
_symmetry.space_group_name_H-M   'P 1'
#
loop_
_entity.id
_entity.type
_entity.pdbx_description
1 polymer ?
#
loop_
_entity_poly.entity_id
_entity_poly.type
_entity_poly.pdbx_seq_one_letter_code
_entity_poly.pdbx_strand_id
1 'polypeptide(L)'
;MLKKFVVLCVLALTLAACSKPPAREQVQEAIKKLIPVNFEVLQISELKDLSGLYEVVISVNRQPVVFYVDKECKYVFSGSVMSTESKSNLTVETQKKFQTK
;
A
#
# COMPACT_ATOMS: atom_id res chain seq x y z
N MET A 1 3.44 1.17 -44.38
CA MET A 1 4.03 0.31 -43.33
C MET A 1 4.32 1.09 -42.04
N LEU A 2 4.91 2.29 -42.10
CA LEU A 2 5.27 3.12 -40.94
C LEU A 2 4.09 3.56 -40.03
N LYS A 3 2.91 3.83 -40.62
CA LYS A 3 1.69 4.20 -39.86
C LYS A 3 1.19 3.11 -38.90
N LYS A 4 1.45 1.82 -39.19
CA LYS A 4 1.04 0.71 -38.32
C LYS A 4 1.97 0.55 -37.11
N PHE A 5 3.22 0.99 -37.21
CA PHE A 5 4.20 0.95 -36.11
C PHE A 5 3.94 2.03 -35.05
N VAL A 6 3.50 3.22 -35.46
CA VAL A 6 3.20 4.33 -34.54
C VAL A 6 2.02 3.99 -33.62
N VAL A 7 1.00 3.30 -34.14
CA VAL A 7 -0.18 2.87 -33.36
C VAL A 7 0.21 1.86 -32.28
N LEU A 8 1.19 0.98 -32.56
CA LEU A 8 1.64 -0.05 -31.62
C LEU A 8 2.42 0.55 -30.42
N CYS A 9 3.20 1.60 -30.65
CA CYS A 9 3.94 2.28 -29.58
C CYS A 9 3.02 3.09 -28.63
N VAL A 10 1.94 3.69 -29.16
CA VAL A 10 0.98 4.44 -28.33
C VAL A 10 0.15 3.50 -27.44
N LEU A 11 -0.19 2.30 -27.92
CA LEU A 11 -0.93 1.31 -27.14
C LEU A 11 -0.09 0.69 -26.01
N ALA A 12 1.24 0.59 -26.18
CA ALA A 12 2.14 0.10 -25.14
C ALA A 12 2.33 1.10 -23.98
N LEU A 13 2.15 2.40 -24.22
CA LEU A 13 2.29 3.46 -23.20
C LEU A 13 1.07 3.58 -22.27
N THR A 14 -0.10 3.08 -22.67
CA THR A 14 -1.32 3.11 -21.82
C THR A 14 -1.37 1.99 -20.78
N LEU A 15 -0.53 0.95 -20.90
CA LEU A 15 -0.44 -0.15 -19.93
C LEU A 15 0.45 0.17 -18.74
N ALA A 16 1.24 1.25 -18.80
CA ALA A 16 2.00 1.77 -17.66
C ALA A 16 1.15 2.71 -16.79
N ALA A 17 -0.09 2.30 -16.49
CA ALA A 17 -0.88 2.93 -15.44
C ALA A 17 -0.26 2.58 -14.08
N CYS A 18 0.91 3.13 -13.79
CA CYS A 18 1.48 3.15 -12.44
C CYS A 18 0.45 3.84 -11.55
N SER A 19 -0.32 3.05 -10.83
CA SER A 19 -1.27 3.51 -9.82
C SER A 19 -0.47 4.24 -8.76
N LYS A 20 -0.47 5.58 -8.82
CA LYS A 20 0.09 6.40 -7.74
C LYS A 20 -0.54 5.94 -6.41
N PRO A 21 0.28 5.74 -5.36
CA PRO A 21 -0.23 5.41 -4.04
C PRO A 21 -1.25 6.45 -3.55
N PRO A 22 -2.17 6.05 -2.65
CA PRO A 22 -3.07 7.00 -2.01
C PRO A 22 -2.28 8.10 -1.28
N ALA A 23 -2.84 9.29 -1.22
CA ALA A 23 -2.21 10.41 -0.52
C ALA A 23 -2.16 10.13 1.00
N ARG A 24 -1.14 10.66 1.68
CA ARG A 24 -0.95 10.46 3.12
C ARG A 24 -2.15 10.96 3.92
N GLU A 25 -2.70 12.09 3.50
CA GLU A 25 -3.87 12.74 4.12
C GLU A 25 -5.12 11.86 3.99
N GLN A 26 -5.34 11.26 2.81
CA GLN A 26 -6.46 10.35 2.57
C GLN A 26 -6.39 9.11 3.46
N VAL A 27 -5.20 8.52 3.56
CA VAL A 27 -4.95 7.38 4.45
C VAL A 27 -5.19 7.74 5.91
N GLN A 28 -4.70 8.90 6.34
CA GLN A 28 -4.88 9.38 7.71
C GLN A 28 -6.36 9.61 8.04
N GLU A 29 -7.13 10.23 7.15
CA GLU A 29 -8.56 10.41 7.32
C GLU A 29 -9.31 9.08 7.39
N ALA A 30 -8.97 8.11 6.54
CA ALA A 30 -9.60 6.80 6.53
C ALA A 30 -9.32 6.02 7.82
N ILE A 31 -8.05 5.97 8.26
CA ILE A 31 -7.67 5.25 9.48
C ILE A 31 -8.23 5.92 10.74
N LYS A 32 -8.30 7.25 10.78
CA LYS A 32 -8.84 8.00 11.93
C LYS A 32 -10.32 7.70 12.19
N LYS A 33 -11.08 7.29 11.17
CA LYS A 33 -12.47 6.80 11.33
C LYS A 33 -12.55 5.49 12.09
N LEU A 34 -11.49 4.68 12.09
CA LEU A 34 -11.44 3.38 12.76
C LEU A 34 -10.75 3.45 14.12
N ILE A 35 -9.69 4.26 14.22
CA ILE A 35 -8.94 4.45 15.46
C ILE A 35 -8.91 5.95 15.78
N PRO A 36 -9.77 6.44 16.68
CA PRO A 36 -9.91 7.86 17.01
C PRO A 36 -8.83 8.32 18.00
N VAL A 37 -7.56 7.99 17.73
CA VAL A 37 -6.40 8.40 18.53
C VAL A 37 -5.38 9.12 17.65
N ASN A 38 -4.40 9.78 18.26
CA ASN A 38 -3.29 10.37 17.51
C ASN A 38 -2.33 9.27 17.06
N PHE A 39 -1.95 9.34 15.79
CA PHE A 39 -0.96 8.46 15.17
C PHE A 39 -0.19 9.21 14.09
N GLU A 40 0.97 8.67 13.73
CA GLU A 40 1.77 9.15 12.61
C GLU A 40 1.79 8.11 11.50
N VAL A 41 1.58 8.51 10.24
CA VAL A 41 1.78 7.62 9.09
C VAL A 41 3.27 7.56 8.77
N LEU A 42 3.90 6.41 9.01
CA LEU A 42 5.34 6.19 8.79
C LEU A 42 5.63 5.82 7.34
N GLN A 43 4.82 4.94 6.76
CA GLN A 43 5.02 4.43 5.39
C GLN A 43 3.68 4.11 4.73
N ILE A 44 3.63 4.35 3.42
CA ILE A 44 2.59 3.84 2.51
C ILE A 44 3.34 3.20 1.33
N SER A 45 3.13 1.91 1.11
CA SER A 45 3.79 1.16 0.03
C SER A 45 2.83 0.15 -0.58
N GLU A 46 2.80 0.06 -1.90
CA GLU A 46 2.04 -0.98 -2.58
C GLU A 46 2.65 -2.36 -2.25
N LEU A 47 1.80 -3.34 -1.94
CA LEU A 47 2.27 -4.70 -1.74
C LEU A 47 2.77 -5.26 -3.07
N LYS A 48 3.97 -5.83 -3.05
CA LYS A 48 4.54 -6.51 -4.20
C LYS A 48 3.61 -7.66 -4.61
N ASP A 49 3.34 -7.76 -5.91
CA ASP A 49 2.51 -8.82 -6.51
C ASP A 49 1.01 -8.79 -6.14
N LEU A 50 0.56 -7.79 -5.36
CA LEU A 50 -0.84 -7.53 -5.01
C LEU A 50 -1.23 -6.09 -5.40
N SER A 51 -1.43 -5.88 -6.69
CA SER A 51 -1.76 -4.56 -7.24
C SER A 51 -3.04 -3.97 -6.63
N GLY A 52 -2.98 -2.68 -6.30
CA GLY A 52 -4.10 -1.93 -5.74
C GLY A 52 -4.28 -2.09 -4.23
N LEU A 53 -3.46 -2.91 -3.56
CA LEU A 53 -3.43 -3.03 -2.10
C LEU A 53 -2.16 -2.38 -1.55
N TYR A 54 -2.35 -1.40 -0.66
CA TYR A 54 -1.27 -0.62 -0.08
C TYR A 54 -1.08 -0.98 1.39
N GLU A 55 0.12 -1.41 1.75
CA GLU A 55 0.56 -1.53 3.14
C GLU A 55 0.82 -0.14 3.72
N VAL A 56 0.16 0.15 4.83
CA VAL A 56 0.27 1.39 5.59
C VAL A 56 0.82 1.06 6.96
N VAL A 57 1.96 1.64 7.30
CA VAL A 57 2.53 1.56 8.65
C VAL A 57 2.24 2.86 9.37
N ILE A 58 1.56 2.76 10.51
CA ILE A 58 1.33 3.90 11.42
C ILE A 58 2.06 3.67 12.75
N SER A 59 2.41 4.74 13.44
CA SER A 59 2.89 4.72 14.82
C SER A 59 1.77 5.16 15.74
N VAL A 60 1.32 4.27 16.63
CA VAL A 60 0.39 4.59 17.72
C VAL A 60 1.18 4.43 19.02
N ASN A 61 1.33 5.50 19.80
CA ASN A 61 2.11 5.46 21.05
C ASN A 61 3.52 4.85 20.89
N ARG A 62 4.22 5.17 19.79
CA ARG A 62 5.54 4.61 19.42
C ARG A 62 5.54 3.10 19.11
N GLN A 63 4.39 2.49 18.91
CA GLN A 63 4.26 1.11 18.44
C GLN A 63 3.84 1.10 16.98
N PRO A 64 4.55 0.38 16.09
CA PRO A 64 4.16 0.28 14.70
C PRO A 64 2.96 -0.65 14.55
N VAL A 65 1.92 -0.16 13.89
CA VAL A 65 0.72 -0.91 13.51
C VAL A 65 0.62 -0.90 12.00
N VAL A 66 0.27 -2.05 11.42
CA VAL A 66 0.16 -2.21 9.97
C VAL A 66 -1.31 -2.37 9.60
N PHE A 67 -1.75 -1.54 8.66
CA PHE A 67 -3.03 -1.65 7.99
C PHE A 67 -2.81 -1.87 6.50
N TYR A 68 -3.84 -2.35 5.82
CA TYR A 68 -3.86 -2.38 4.36
C TYR A 68 -5.04 -1.57 3.85
N VAL A 69 -4.84 -0.80 2.79
CA VAL A 69 -5.88 0.02 2.20
C VAL A 69 -5.93 -0.19 0.69
N ASP A 70 -7.12 -0.08 0.12
CA ASP A 70 -7.25 0.07 -1.33
C ASP A 70 -6.82 1.47 -1.79
N LYS A 71 -6.60 1.64 -3.09
CA LYS A 71 -6.16 2.92 -3.68
C LYS A 71 -7.06 4.11 -3.33
N GLU A 72 -8.36 3.88 -3.18
CA GLU A 72 -9.34 4.93 -2.88
C GLU A 72 -9.53 5.16 -1.37
N CYS A 73 -8.82 4.42 -0.50
CA CYS A 73 -9.01 4.42 0.95
C CYS A 73 -10.47 4.18 1.36
N LYS A 74 -11.22 3.45 0.54
CA LYS A 74 -12.61 3.07 0.77
C LYS A 74 -12.71 1.89 1.73
N TYR A 75 -11.71 1.02 1.72
CA TYR A 75 -11.60 -0.14 2.57
C TYR A 75 -10.28 -0.13 3.32
N VAL A 76 -10.34 -0.49 4.59
CA VAL A 76 -9.17 -0.72 5.44
C VAL A 76 -9.24 -2.14 5.96
N PHE A 77 -8.19 -2.90 5.75
CA PHE A 77 -8.05 -4.25 6.25
C PHE A 77 -7.11 -4.24 7.46
N SER A 78 -7.55 -4.89 8.54
CA SER A 78 -6.73 -5.16 9.73
C SER A 78 -6.48 -6.66 9.80
N GLY A 79 -5.22 -7.07 9.88
CA GLY A 79 -4.84 -8.48 9.87
C GLY A 79 -3.39 -8.70 9.44
N SER A 80 -3.11 -9.87 8.89
CA SER A 80 -1.80 -10.21 8.36
C SER A 80 -1.86 -10.70 6.92
N VAL A 81 -0.82 -10.35 6.15
CA VAL A 81 -0.56 -10.92 4.83
C VAL A 81 0.50 -12.00 4.97
N MET A 82 0.14 -13.22 4.60
CA MET A 82 1.03 -14.37 4.57
C MET A 82 1.38 -14.74 3.14
N SER A 83 2.67 -14.91 2.86
CA SER A 83 3.11 -15.50 1.60
C SER A 83 2.94 -17.01 1.63
N THR A 84 2.27 -17.56 0.63
CA THR A 84 2.16 -19.02 0.45
C THR A 84 3.44 -19.64 -0.11
N GLU A 85 4.28 -18.83 -0.78
CA GLU A 85 5.55 -19.26 -1.36
C GLU A 85 6.65 -19.41 -0.30
N SER A 86 6.90 -18.34 0.47
CA SER A 86 7.93 -18.33 1.52
C SER A 86 7.43 -18.86 2.86
N LYS A 87 6.11 -19.03 3.02
CA LYS A 87 5.43 -19.32 4.31
C LYS A 87 5.68 -18.26 5.38
N SER A 88 6.09 -17.05 4.99
CA SER A 88 6.40 -15.97 5.93
C SER A 88 5.23 -15.01 6.11
N ASN A 89 5.15 -14.39 7.30
CA ASN A 89 4.17 -13.35 7.61
C ASN A 89 4.80 -11.98 7.30
N LEU A 90 4.43 -11.42 6.16
CA LEU A 90 4.99 -10.16 5.64
C LEU A 90 4.69 -8.98 6.57
N THR A 91 3.51 -9.01 7.22
CA THR A 91 3.11 -7.98 8.19
C THR A 91 4.03 -7.96 9.40
N VAL A 92 4.37 -9.14 9.94
CA VAL A 92 5.31 -9.25 11.08
C VAL A 92 6.71 -8.81 10.67
N GLU A 93 7.15 -9.14 9.45
CA GLU A 93 8.42 -8.64 8.93
C GLU A 93 8.45 -7.11 8.84
N THR A 94 7.38 -6.48 8.34
CA THR A 94 7.25 -5.01 8.32
C THR A 94 7.25 -4.44 9.74
N GLN A 95 6.45 -4.97 10.66
CA GLN A 95 6.43 -4.50 12.05
C GLN A 95 7.83 -4.53 12.68
N LYS A 96 8.58 -5.63 12.50
CA LYS A 96 9.96 -5.75 13.01
C LYS A 96 10.90 -4.66 12.46
N LYS A 97 10.79 -4.31 11.17
CA LYS A 97 11.60 -3.24 10.56
C LYS A 97 11.34 -1.86 11.18
N PHE A 98 10.15 -1.65 11.71
CA PHE A 98 9.73 -0.39 12.32
C PHE A 98 9.79 -0.38 13.85
N GLN A 99 9.90 -1.53 14.51
CA GLN A 99 10.14 -1.62 15.96
C GLN A 99 11.58 -1.24 16.34
N THR A 100 12.54 -1.39 15.43
CA THR A 100 13.96 -1.12 15.67
C THR A 100 14.40 0.29 15.25
N LYS A 101 13.48 1.15 14.81
CA LYS A 101 13.73 2.56 14.48
C LYS A 101 13.25 3.47 15.60
#